data_AF-A0A960DQC6-F1
#
_entry.id   AF-A0A960DQC6-F1
#
_cell.length_a   1.000
_cell.length_b   1.000
_cell.length_c   1.000
_cell.angle_alpha   90.00
_cell.angle_beta   90.00
_cell.angle_gamma   90.00
#
_symmetry.space_group_name_H-M   'P 1'
#
loop_
_entity.id
_entity.type
_entity.pdbx_description
1 polymer ?
#
loop_
_entity_poly.entity_id
_entity_poly.type
_entity_poly.pdbx_seq_one_letter_code
_entity_poly.pdbx_strand_id
1 'polypeptide(L)'
;QADPFDFYRVLRQVNPSPYMYFLRHEGITIAGSSPEPMVQVLGRTVISRPIAGTRRRGRTDEDDRRMAAELKEHPKEVAEHIMLVDLARNDVGRVAKFGTVHVDELMTLERYSHVMHLTSQVSGQLVDGKTPIDVLRATLPAGTVSGAPKVRAMEI
;
A
#
# COMPACT_ATOMS: atom_id res chain seq x y z
N GLN A 1 18.35 28.03 -0.44
CA GLN A 1 17.94 26.74 -1.03
C GLN A 1 18.57 25.64 -0.19
N ALA A 2 17.83 24.59 0.16
CA ALA A 2 18.35 23.43 0.90
C ALA A 2 18.77 22.34 -0.09
N ASP A 3 19.83 21.58 0.21
CA ASP A 3 20.20 20.40 -0.59
C ASP A 3 19.06 19.37 -0.49
N PRO A 4 18.53 18.84 -1.61
CA PRO A 4 17.55 17.77 -1.58
C PRO A 4 17.95 16.57 -0.72
N PHE A 5 19.25 16.31 -0.57
CA PHE A 5 19.76 15.26 0.31
C PHE A 5 19.57 15.60 1.80
N ASP A 6 19.73 16.86 2.20
CA ASP A 6 19.44 17.29 3.56
C ASP A 6 17.94 17.16 3.87
N PHE A 7 17.08 17.50 2.91
CA PHE A 7 15.64 17.25 3.03
C PHE A 7 15.35 15.75 3.25
N TYR A 8 15.94 14.86 2.45
CA TYR A 8 15.78 13.42 2.61
C TYR A 8 16.25 12.92 3.99
N ARG A 9 17.37 13.44 4.50
CA ARG A 9 17.87 13.09 5.84
C ARG A 9 16.88 13.47 6.95
N VAL A 10 16.31 14.67 6.88
CA VAL A 10 15.27 15.11 7.84
C VAL A 10 14.01 14.27 7.69
N LEU A 11 13.57 13.99 6.46
CA LEU A 11 12.40 13.15 6.19
C LEU A 11 12.56 11.75 6.80
N ARG A 12 13.74 11.13 6.68
CA ARG A 12 14.04 9.81 7.26
C ARG A 12 13.99 9.81 8.79
N GLN A 13 14.33 10.93 9.44
CA GLN A 13 14.25 11.04 10.89
C GLN A 13 12.82 11.26 11.37
N VAL A 14 12.07 12.12 10.69
CA VAL A 14 10.72 12.52 11.12
C VAL A 14 9.68 11.45 10.73
N ASN A 15 9.72 10.94 9.50
CA ASN A 15 8.77 9.96 8.99
C ASN A 15 9.51 8.77 8.37
N PRO A 16 10.20 7.94 9.17
CA PRO A 16 10.80 6.72 8.66
C PRO A 16 9.70 5.78 8.13
N SER A 17 9.91 5.22 6.95
CA SER A 17 9.08 4.14 6.41
C SER A 17 9.96 2.98 5.90
N PRO A 18 9.38 1.80 5.65
CA PRO A 18 10.13 0.68 5.07
C PRO A 18 10.62 0.95 3.64
N TYR A 19 10.00 1.91 2.94
CA TYR A 19 10.23 2.19 1.52
C TYR A 19 10.70 3.63 1.31
N MET A 20 11.81 3.99 1.94
CA MET A 20 12.49 5.27 1.72
C MET A 20 13.23 5.26 0.39
N TYR A 21 13.16 6.35 -0.38
CA TYR A 21 13.89 6.48 -1.63
C TYR A 21 14.43 7.89 -1.85
N PHE A 22 15.60 7.95 -2.49
CA PHE A 22 16.24 9.17 -2.94
C PHE A 22 16.84 8.92 -4.34
N LEU A 23 16.24 9.52 -5.36
CA LEU A 23 16.64 9.38 -6.74
C LEU A 23 17.09 10.75 -7.25
N ARG A 24 18.35 10.84 -7.69
CA ARG A 24 18.93 12.06 -8.23
C ARG A 24 19.24 11.84 -9.71
N HIS A 25 18.59 12.62 -10.56
CA HIS A 25 18.81 12.66 -11.99
C HIS A 25 19.06 14.11 -12.43
N GLU A 26 19.55 14.30 -13.65
CA GLU A 26 19.72 15.65 -14.20
C GLU A 26 18.35 16.35 -14.29
N GLY A 27 18.25 17.56 -13.74
CA GLY A 27 17.03 18.36 -13.76
C GLY A 27 15.91 17.91 -12.81
N ILE A 28 16.01 16.75 -12.16
CA ILE A 28 14.98 16.27 -11.22
C ILE A 28 15.57 15.44 -10.07
N THR A 29 15.12 15.74 -8.85
CA THR A 29 15.40 14.91 -7.67
C THR A 29 14.08 14.50 -7.04
N ILE A 30 13.95 13.21 -6.74
CA ILE A 30 12.78 12.63 -6.09
C ILE A 30 13.21 12.07 -4.73
N ALA A 31 12.64 12.60 -3.66
CA ALA A 31 12.85 12.13 -2.30
C ALA A 31 11.49 11.74 -1.69
N GLY A 32 11.41 10.57 -1.08
CA GLY A 32 10.14 10.10 -0.51
C GLY A 32 10.28 9.06 0.58
N SER A 33 9.17 8.90 1.30
CA SER A 33 8.95 7.95 2.37
C SER A 33 7.61 7.27 2.11
N SER A 34 7.61 6.18 1.32
CA SER A 34 6.36 5.50 0.97
C SER A 34 5.90 4.63 2.14
N PRO A 35 4.65 4.76 2.62
CA PRO A 35 4.14 3.92 3.70
C PRO A 35 3.82 2.49 3.24
N GLU A 36 3.57 2.30 1.95
CA GLU A 36 3.19 1.01 1.36
C GLU A 36 3.99 0.67 0.09
N PRO A 37 4.20 -0.63 -0.21
CA PRO A 37 4.66 -1.06 -1.52
C PRO A 37 3.48 -1.09 -2.49
N MET A 38 3.68 -0.66 -3.74
CA MET A 38 2.63 -0.81 -4.77
C MET A 38 2.38 -2.29 -5.13
N VAL A 39 3.45 -3.02 -5.46
CA VAL A 39 3.42 -4.47 -5.71
C VAL A 39 4.83 -5.02 -5.50
N GLN A 40 4.94 -6.27 -5.07
CA GLN A 40 6.22 -6.96 -4.92
C GLN A 40 6.17 -8.30 -5.65
N VAL A 41 7.31 -8.73 -6.21
CA VAL A 41 7.50 -10.07 -6.74
C VAL A 41 8.66 -10.72 -5.99
N LEU A 42 8.37 -11.74 -5.19
CA LEU A 42 9.36 -12.53 -4.45
C LEU A 42 9.44 -13.92 -5.07
N GLY A 43 10.52 -14.20 -5.80
CA GLY A 43 10.61 -15.40 -6.63
C GLY A 43 9.51 -15.40 -7.69
N ARG A 44 8.50 -16.27 -7.52
CA ARG A 44 7.30 -16.31 -8.37
C ARG A 44 6.03 -15.85 -7.64
N THR A 45 6.12 -15.40 -6.40
CA THR A 45 4.96 -14.90 -5.65
C THR A 45 4.77 -13.41 -5.92
N VAL A 46 3.63 -13.02 -6.48
CA VAL A 46 3.17 -11.64 -6.59
C VAL A 46 2.45 -11.27 -5.29
N ILE A 47 2.76 -10.12 -4.71
CA ILE A 47 2.21 -9.64 -3.45
C ILE A 47 1.73 -8.20 -3.63
N SER A 48 0.49 -7.94 -3.24
CA SER A 48 -0.10 -6.61 -3.13
C SER A 48 -0.56 -6.40 -1.69
N ARG A 49 -0.24 -5.25 -1.09
CA ARG A 49 -0.58 -4.96 0.32
C ARG A 49 -1.42 -3.68 0.44
N PRO A 50 -2.75 -3.74 0.19
CA PRO A 50 -3.60 -2.55 0.27
C PRO A 50 -3.60 -1.96 1.68
N ILE A 51 -3.47 -0.63 1.77
CA ILE A 51 -3.68 0.15 2.99
C ILE A 51 -4.94 1.01 2.86
N ALA A 52 -5.78 1.05 3.89
CA ALA A 52 -6.92 1.95 3.91
C ALA A 52 -7.36 2.24 5.34
N GLY A 53 -8.07 3.36 5.50
CA GLY A 53 -8.49 3.84 6.79
C GLY A 53 -7.32 4.32 7.64
N THR A 54 -7.50 5.48 8.28
CA THR A 54 -6.43 6.12 9.03
C THR A 54 -6.96 6.63 10.35
N ARG A 55 -6.23 6.36 11.43
CA ARG A 55 -6.37 7.08 12.70
C ARG A 55 -5.01 7.50 13.23
N ARG A 56 -4.96 8.59 13.99
CA ARG A 56 -3.74 8.99 14.70
C ARG A 56 -3.37 7.95 15.77
N ARG A 57 -2.10 7.90 16.15
CA ARG A 57 -1.69 7.20 17.37
C ARG A 57 -2.28 7.87 18.61
N GLY A 58 -2.55 7.07 19.63
CA GLY A 58 -3.08 7.54 20.91
C GLY A 58 -2.07 8.38 21.69
N ARG A 59 -2.57 9.32 22.51
CA ARG A 59 -1.73 10.05 23.48
C ARG A 59 -1.42 9.21 24.71
N THR A 60 -2.22 8.18 24.95
CA THR A 60 -2.08 7.16 25.99
C THR A 60 -2.42 5.80 25.39
N ASP A 61 -2.07 4.72 26.07
CA ASP A 61 -2.41 3.36 25.61
C ASP A 61 -3.92 3.14 25.52
N GLU A 62 -4.70 3.78 26.39
CA GLU A 62 -6.16 3.74 26.35
C GLU A 62 -6.72 4.49 25.14
N ASP A 63 -6.20 5.69 24.85
CA ASP A 63 -6.56 6.45 23.66
C ASP A 63 -6.16 5.68 22.38
N ASP A 64 -5.01 5.01 22.37
CA ASP A 64 -4.53 4.22 21.22
C ASP A 64 -5.45 3.03 20.96
N ARG A 65 -5.85 2.32 22.02
CA ARG A 65 -6.82 1.21 21.93
C ARG A 65 -8.19 1.68 21.45
N ARG A 66 -8.65 2.85 21.90
CA ARG A 66 -9.90 3.44 21.43
C ARG A 66 -9.85 3.82 19.95
N MET A 67 -8.80 4.52 19.52
CA MET A 67 -8.61 4.90 18.10
C MET A 67 -8.53 3.66 17.20
N ALA A 68 -7.86 2.60 17.68
CA ALA A 68 -7.78 1.31 17.01
C ALA A 68 -9.14 0.61 16.87
N ALA A 69 -9.94 0.57 17.94
CA ALA A 69 -11.28 0.00 17.93
C ALA A 69 -12.20 0.79 16.99
N GLU A 70 -12.17 2.11 17.09
CA GLU A 70 -12.94 3.00 16.20
C GLU A 70 -12.61 2.73 14.72
N LEU A 71 -11.32 2.64 14.36
CA LEU A 71 -10.92 2.35 12.98
C LEU A 71 -11.44 0.98 12.50
N LYS A 72 -11.34 -0.05 13.34
CA LYS A 72 -11.75 -1.41 12.99
C LYS A 72 -13.27 -1.56 12.84
N GLU A 73 -14.03 -0.81 13.63
CA GLU A 73 -15.48 -0.92 13.70
C GLU A 73 -16.20 0.08 12.80
N HIS A 74 -15.51 1.11 12.29
CA HIS A 74 -16.12 2.15 11.47
C HIS A 74 -16.59 1.59 10.10
N PRO A 75 -17.91 1.49 9.84
CA PRO A 75 -18.43 0.78 8.67
C PRO A 75 -17.91 1.30 7.32
N LYS A 76 -17.70 2.63 7.22
CA LYS A 76 -17.11 3.24 6.02
C LYS A 76 -15.68 2.76 5.75
N GLU A 77 -14.83 2.74 6.78
CA GLU A 77 -13.41 2.40 6.63
C GLU A 77 -13.27 0.91 6.28
N VAL A 78 -14.10 0.07 6.90
CA VAL A 78 -14.22 -1.35 6.56
C VAL A 78 -14.63 -1.56 5.12
N ALA A 79 -15.70 -0.88 4.67
CA ALA A 79 -16.20 -1.02 3.31
C ALA A 79 -15.16 -0.56 2.25
N GLU A 80 -14.52 0.58 2.49
CA GLU A 80 -13.46 1.10 1.63
C GLU A 80 -12.26 0.15 1.56
N HIS A 81 -11.85 -0.42 2.70
CA HIS A 81 -10.75 -1.36 2.75
C HIS A 81 -11.08 -2.68 2.00
N ILE A 82 -12.27 -3.25 2.21
CA ILE A 82 -12.70 -4.46 1.50
C ILE A 82 -12.72 -4.25 -0.01
N MET A 83 -13.23 -3.10 -0.47
CA MET A 83 -13.19 -2.74 -1.90
C MET A 83 -11.76 -2.75 -2.45
N LEU A 84 -10.79 -2.22 -1.69
CA LEU A 84 -9.38 -2.22 -2.11
C LEU A 84 -8.76 -3.63 -2.10
N VAL A 85 -9.15 -4.49 -1.16
CA VAL A 85 -8.76 -5.91 -1.16
C VAL A 85 -9.27 -6.61 -2.42
N ASP A 86 -10.53 -6.41 -2.79
CA ASP A 86 -11.10 -7.00 -3.99
C ASP A 86 -10.45 -6.46 -5.27
N LEU A 87 -10.11 -5.18 -5.31
CA LEU A 87 -9.35 -4.60 -6.41
C LEU A 87 -7.95 -5.23 -6.52
N ALA A 88 -7.26 -5.42 -5.39
CA ALA A 88 -5.97 -6.10 -5.37
C ALA A 88 -6.06 -7.56 -5.81
N ARG A 89 -7.11 -8.29 -5.40
CA ARG A 89 -7.39 -9.65 -5.89
C ARG A 89 -7.62 -9.66 -7.41
N ASN A 90 -8.34 -8.68 -7.93
CA ASN A 90 -8.55 -8.54 -9.38
C ASN A 90 -7.21 -8.32 -10.10
N ASP A 91 -6.41 -7.34 -9.65
CA ASP A 91 -5.15 -6.98 -10.29
C ASP A 91 -4.14 -8.13 -10.25
N VAL A 92 -3.94 -8.76 -9.08
CA VAL A 92 -3.06 -9.94 -8.93
C VAL A 92 -3.59 -11.10 -9.77
N GLY A 93 -4.90 -11.32 -9.81
CA GLY A 93 -5.54 -12.38 -10.60
C GLY A 93 -5.29 -12.28 -12.11
N ARG A 94 -5.00 -11.09 -12.65
CA ARG A 94 -4.68 -10.91 -14.09
C ARG A 94 -3.33 -11.52 -14.48
N VAL A 95 -2.45 -11.75 -13.52
CA VAL A 95 -1.07 -12.25 -13.75
C VAL A 95 -0.74 -13.50 -12.94
N ALA A 96 -1.63 -13.94 -12.05
CA ALA A 96 -1.45 -15.13 -11.22
C ALA A 96 -2.08 -16.39 -11.85
N LYS A 97 -1.53 -17.56 -11.50
CA LYS A 97 -2.06 -18.88 -11.87
C LYS A 97 -3.45 -19.04 -11.27
N PHE A 98 -4.34 -19.66 -12.03
CA PHE A 98 -5.71 -19.93 -11.58
C PHE A 98 -5.71 -20.67 -10.23
N GLY A 99 -6.57 -20.25 -9.31
CA GLY A 99 -6.70 -20.85 -7.98
C GLY A 99 -5.59 -20.52 -6.98
N THR A 100 -4.60 -19.68 -7.34
CA THR A 100 -3.48 -19.34 -6.43
C THR A 100 -3.61 -17.99 -5.75
N VAL A 101 -4.65 -17.21 -6.06
CA VAL A 101 -4.87 -15.90 -5.44
C VAL A 101 -5.53 -16.08 -4.09
N HIS A 102 -4.86 -15.62 -3.04
CA HIS A 102 -5.32 -15.73 -1.65
C HIS A 102 -5.16 -14.40 -0.92
N VAL A 103 -6.04 -14.17 0.05
CA VAL A 103 -5.89 -13.08 1.02
C VAL A 103 -5.17 -13.67 2.23
N ASP A 104 -3.88 -13.37 2.36
CA ASP A 104 -3.03 -13.92 3.43
C ASP A 104 -3.32 -13.25 4.78
N GLU A 105 -3.58 -11.94 4.73
CA GLU A 105 -3.92 -11.10 5.89
C GLU A 105 -5.12 -10.23 5.50
N LEU A 106 -6.11 -10.12 6.39
CA LEU A 106 -7.32 -9.33 6.14
C LEU A 106 -7.55 -8.34 7.28
N MET A 107 -7.56 -7.04 6.96
CA MET A 107 -7.88 -5.93 7.85
C MET A 107 -7.07 -5.94 9.15
N THR A 108 -5.79 -6.27 9.04
CA THR A 108 -4.84 -6.20 10.14
C THR A 108 -4.61 -4.74 10.50
N LEU A 109 -4.59 -4.43 11.80
CA LEU A 109 -4.27 -3.08 12.25
C LEU A 109 -2.75 -2.93 12.38
N GLU A 110 -2.16 -2.10 11.52
CA GLU A 110 -0.76 -1.74 11.60
C GLU A 110 -0.57 -0.37 12.25
N ARG A 111 0.41 -0.27 13.14
CA ARG A 111 0.76 0.96 13.84
C ARG A 111 2.07 1.50 13.30
N TYR A 112 2.02 2.70 12.77
CA TYR A 112 3.17 3.49 12.36
C TYR A 112 3.50 4.52 13.44
N SER A 113 4.54 5.32 13.21
CA SER A 113 5.04 6.32 14.17
C SER A 113 3.95 7.32 14.59
N HIS A 114 3.14 7.79 13.64
CA HIS A 114 2.17 8.87 13.87
C HIS A 114 0.71 8.45 13.65
N VAL A 115 0.49 7.40 12.87
CA VAL A 115 -0.83 6.91 12.47
C VAL A 115 -0.93 5.40 12.57
N MET A 116 -2.14 4.87 12.43
CA MET A 116 -2.44 3.46 12.26
C MET A 116 -3.39 3.28 11.09
N HIS A 117 -3.29 2.13 10.43
CA HIS A 117 -4.08 1.80 9.25
C HIS A 117 -4.62 0.38 9.31
N LEU A 118 -5.69 0.12 8.55
CA LEU A 118 -6.03 -1.25 8.19
C LEU A 118 -5.18 -1.64 6.98
N THR A 119 -4.55 -2.79 7.07
CA THR A 119 -3.75 -3.40 5.99
C THR A 119 -4.27 -4.80 5.71
N SER A 120 -4.17 -5.19 4.45
CA SER A 120 -4.38 -6.56 4.03
C SER A 120 -3.26 -6.99 3.11
N GLN A 121 -3.10 -8.29 2.92
CA GLN A 121 -2.15 -8.83 1.96
C GLN A 121 -2.86 -9.79 1.03
N VAL A 122 -2.68 -9.57 -0.27
CA VAL A 122 -3.14 -10.46 -1.33
C VAL A 122 -1.92 -11.00 -2.05
N SER A 123 -1.82 -12.31 -2.17
CA SER A 123 -0.75 -12.96 -2.91
C SER A 123 -1.28 -13.88 -4.01
N GLY A 124 -0.41 -14.18 -4.99
CA GLY A 124 -0.69 -15.12 -6.06
C GLY A 124 0.59 -15.63 -6.71
N GLN A 125 0.54 -16.82 -7.32
CA GLN A 125 1.70 -17.38 -8.03
C GLN A 125 1.72 -16.87 -9.46
N LEU A 126 2.77 -16.17 -9.88
CA LEU A 126 2.94 -15.63 -11.23
C LEU A 126 2.81 -16.73 -12.29
N VAL A 127 2.02 -16.48 -13.33
CA VAL A 127 1.88 -17.39 -14.49
C VAL A 127 3.22 -17.60 -15.18
N ASP A 128 3.49 -18.84 -15.61
CA ASP A 128 4.75 -19.17 -16.28
C ASP A 128 4.91 -18.33 -17.56
N GLY A 129 6.13 -17.83 -17.82
CA GLY A 129 6.41 -16.91 -18.92
C GLY A 129 6.07 -15.42 -18.67
N LYS A 130 5.35 -15.08 -17.58
CA LYS A 130 5.16 -13.68 -17.17
C LYS A 130 6.37 -13.13 -16.42
N THR A 131 6.57 -11.83 -16.54
CA THR A 131 7.70 -11.08 -15.96
C THR A 131 7.21 -10.05 -14.92
N PRO A 132 8.10 -9.49 -14.08
CA PRO A 132 7.75 -8.38 -13.20
C PRO A 132 7.17 -7.15 -13.93
N ILE A 133 7.48 -6.94 -15.22
CA ILE A 133 6.91 -5.86 -16.03
C ILE A 133 5.43 -6.14 -16.34
N ASP A 134 5.05 -7.39 -16.58
CA ASP A 134 3.63 -7.76 -16.74
C ASP A 134 2.85 -7.50 -15.44
N VAL A 135 3.47 -7.80 -14.29
CA VAL A 135 2.90 -7.53 -12.96
C VAL A 135 2.67 -6.03 -12.79
N LEU A 136 3.70 -5.22 -13.05
CA LEU A 136 3.61 -3.76 -12.97
C LEU A 136 2.46 -3.21 -13.83
N ARG A 137 2.33 -3.67 -15.08
CA ARG A 137 1.25 -3.24 -15.99
C ARG A 137 -0.14 -3.65 -15.51
N ALA A 138 -0.25 -4.77 -14.81
CA ALA A 138 -1.53 -5.25 -14.31
C ALA A 138 -2.00 -4.50 -13.06
N THR A 139 -1.07 -4.06 -12.21
CA THR A 139 -1.39 -3.46 -10.90
C THR A 139 -1.38 -1.93 -10.90
N LEU A 140 -0.68 -1.29 -11.85
CA LEU A 140 -0.51 0.17 -11.85
C LEU A 140 -1.73 0.92 -12.45
N PRO A 141 -2.15 2.06 -11.87
CA PRO A 141 -1.79 2.57 -10.54
C PRO A 141 -2.48 1.81 -9.41
N ALA A 142 -1.94 1.95 -8.19
CA ALA A 142 -2.53 1.36 -7.00
C ALA A 142 -3.97 1.85 -6.79
N GLY A 143 -4.84 0.97 -6.30
CA GLY A 143 -6.24 1.31 -6.04
C GLY A 143 -6.43 2.48 -5.08
N THR A 144 -5.51 2.64 -4.14
CA THR A 144 -5.50 3.71 -3.12
C THR A 144 -5.28 5.11 -3.70
N VAL A 145 -4.67 5.21 -4.89
CA VAL A 145 -4.40 6.49 -5.57
C VAL A 145 -5.28 6.72 -6.80
N SER A 146 -6.03 5.71 -7.25
CA SER A 146 -7.00 5.84 -8.34
C SER A 146 -8.45 5.84 -7.87
N GLY A 147 -8.83 4.89 -7.00
CA GLY A 147 -10.21 4.52 -6.72
C GLY A 147 -10.69 3.32 -7.53
N ALA A 148 -11.97 2.97 -7.37
CA ALA A 148 -12.62 1.84 -8.05
C ALA A 148 -13.98 2.24 -8.64
N PRO A 149 -14.37 1.74 -9.83
CA PRO A 149 -13.58 0.93 -10.77
C PRO A 149 -12.39 1.70 -11.37
N LYS A 150 -11.21 1.09 -11.41
CA LYS A 150 -9.92 1.77 -11.67
C LYS A 150 -9.90 2.62 -12.93
N VAL A 151 -10.33 2.05 -14.07
CA VAL A 151 -10.33 2.76 -15.37
C VAL A 151 -11.20 4.01 -15.31
N ARG A 152 -12.43 3.86 -14.80
CA ARG A 152 -13.37 4.97 -14.73
C ARG A 152 -12.91 6.06 -13.75
N ALA A 153 -12.31 5.67 -12.63
CA ALA A 153 -11.83 6.61 -11.63
C ALA A 153 -10.67 7.49 -12.14
N MET A 154 -9.86 6.99 -13.10
CA MET A 154 -8.80 7.78 -13.73
C MET A 154 -9.28 8.76 -14.81
N GLU A 155 -10.52 8.63 -15.29
CA GLU A 155 -11.10 9.49 -16.34
C GLU A 155 -11.85 10.72 -15.79
N ILE A 156 -12.12 10.75 -14.48
CA ILE A 156 -12.87 11.81 -13.78
C ILE A 156 -11.89 12.77 -13.13
#